data_AF-A0A7J9RFC4-F1
#
_entry.id   AF-A0A7J9RFC4-F1
#
_cell.length_a   1.000
_cell.length_b   1.000
_cell.length_c   1.000
_cell.angle_alpha   90.00
_cell.angle_beta   90.00
_cell.angle_gamma   90.00
#
_symmetry.space_group_name_H-M   'P 1'
#
loop_
_entity.id
_entity.type
_entity.pdbx_description
1 polymer ?
#
loop_
_entity_poly.entity_id
_entity_poly.type
_entity_poly.pdbx_seq_one_letter_code
_entity_poly.pdbx_strand_id
1 'polypeptide(L)'
;MGENVDLKYRHVVWPSFFAIALVAISVLTLDEYKYPPMMVALLAAVIASPLLGTLTRSGDLKEHAIGVAIVCIPMTFVWAIGANYFNIAMPFLVWIWQCASWSKKEHPPFRYGIWHGFGIAACIVPGAMLVASLL
;
A
#
# COMPACT_ATOMS: atom_id res chain seq x y z
N MET A 1 -6.29 9.19 27.91
CA MET A 1 -5.52 9.08 26.65
C MET A 1 -6.55 9.03 25.53
N GLY A 2 -6.85 10.17 24.90
CA GLY A 2 -7.88 10.21 23.85
C GLY A 2 -7.38 9.45 22.61
N GLU A 3 -8.18 8.51 22.11
CA GLU A 3 -7.93 7.91 20.80
C GLU A 3 -8.02 9.02 19.73
N ASN A 4 -6.91 9.35 19.08
CA ASN A 4 -6.93 10.22 17.91
C ASN A 4 -7.51 9.45 16.72
N VAL A 5 -8.84 9.44 16.64
CA VAL A 5 -9.64 8.77 15.60
C VAL A 5 -9.17 9.15 14.18
N ASP A 6 -8.69 10.38 14.00
CA ASP A 6 -8.14 10.91 12.73
C ASP A 6 -7.00 10.03 12.18
N LEU A 7 -6.11 9.53 13.03
CA LEU A 7 -4.93 8.75 12.59
C LEU A 7 -5.34 7.43 11.94
N LYS A 8 -6.39 6.77 12.45
CA LYS A 8 -6.90 5.52 11.88
C LYS A 8 -7.46 5.78 10.48
N TYR A 9 -8.36 6.76 10.34
CA TYR A 9 -8.94 7.05 9.03
C TYR A 9 -7.89 7.53 8.03
N ARG A 10 -7.03 8.45 8.45
CA ARG A 10 -6.05 9.08 7.55
C ARG A 10 -4.97 8.12 7.08
N HIS A 11 -4.48 7.23 7.94
CA HIS A 11 -3.33 6.37 7.62
C HIS A 11 -3.67 4.90 7.36
N VAL A 12 -4.94 4.49 7.54
CA VAL A 12 -5.41 3.14 7.18
C VAL A 12 -6.27 3.17 5.92
N VAL A 13 -7.26 4.06 5.86
CA VAL A 13 -8.24 4.06 4.76
C VAL A 13 -7.64 4.60 3.48
N TRP A 14 -6.90 5.72 3.53
CA TRP A 14 -6.31 6.31 2.33
C TRP A 14 -5.32 5.38 1.60
N PRO A 15 -4.36 4.73 2.28
CA PRO A 15 -3.47 3.78 1.59
C PRO A 15 -4.21 2.59 0.98
N SER A 16 -5.27 2.11 1.64
CA SER A 16 -6.10 1.01 1.15
C SER A 16 -6.81 1.40 -0.15
N PHE A 17 -7.50 2.55 -0.14
CA PHE A 17 -8.20 3.07 -1.31
C PHE A 17 -7.24 3.38 -2.46
N PHE A 18 -6.09 3.96 -2.14
CA PHE A 18 -5.02 4.26 -3.10
C PHE A 18 -4.51 2.99 -3.79
N ALA A 19 -4.29 1.91 -3.04
CA ALA A 19 -3.85 0.63 -3.59
C ALA A 19 -4.90 -0.01 -4.50
N ILE A 20 -6.16 0.00 -4.07
CA ILE A 20 -7.30 -0.52 -4.85
C ILE A 20 -7.45 0.26 -6.17
N ALA A 21 -7.34 1.59 -6.12
CA ALA A 21 -7.41 2.42 -7.33
C ALA A 21 -6.25 2.13 -8.29
N LEU A 22 -5.01 2.01 -7.79
CA LEU A 22 -3.85 1.73 -8.62
C LEU A 22 -3.91 0.35 -9.28
N VAL A 23 -4.32 -0.68 -8.54
CA VAL A 23 -4.46 -2.02 -9.12
C VAL A 23 -5.63 -2.10 -10.09
N ALA A 24 -6.73 -1.40 -9.82
CA ALA A 24 -7.85 -1.32 -10.76
C ALA A 24 -7.44 -0.68 -12.08
N ILE A 25 -6.72 0.45 -12.04
CA ILE A 25 -6.18 1.09 -13.24
C ILE A 25 -5.23 0.13 -13.97
N SER A 26 -4.36 -0.56 -13.23
CA SER A 26 -3.40 -1.51 -13.82
C SER A 26 -4.10 -2.67 -14.52
N VAL A 27 -5.11 -3.29 -13.89
CA VAL A 27 -5.89 -4.40 -14.46
C VAL A 27 -6.68 -3.95 -15.70
N LEU A 28 -7.25 -2.74 -15.69
CA LEU A 28 -8.07 -2.25 -16.80
C LEU A 28 -7.26 -1.77 -18.02
N THR A 29 -5.99 -1.40 -17.82
CA THR A 29 -5.18 -0.75 -18.87
C THR A 29 -4.05 -1.62 -19.40
N LEU A 30 -3.63 -2.65 -18.65
CA LEU A 30 -2.48 -3.48 -19.00
C LEU A 30 -2.91 -4.84 -19.50
N ASP A 31 -2.17 -5.34 -20.48
CA ASP A 31 -2.22 -6.74 -20.87
C ASP A 31 -1.51 -7.59 -19.79
N GLU A 32 -2.29 -8.39 -19.07
CA GLU A 32 -1.83 -9.23 -17.96
C GLU A 32 -0.70 -10.19 -18.38
N TYR A 33 -0.69 -10.63 -19.65
CA TYR A 33 0.35 -11.53 -20.16
C TYR A 33 1.70 -10.84 -20.36
N LYS A 34 1.70 -9.52 -20.55
CA LYS A 34 2.92 -8.74 -20.82
C LYS A 34 3.42 -7.99 -19.60
N TYR A 35 2.50 -7.51 -18.76
CA TYR A 35 2.82 -6.69 -17.59
C TYR A 35 1.97 -7.14 -16.38
N PRO A 36 2.54 -7.90 -15.43
CA PRO A 36 1.81 -8.35 -14.25
C PRO A 36 1.24 -7.15 -13.47
N PRO A 37 -0.09 -6.99 -13.38
CA PRO A 37 -0.71 -5.75 -12.88
C PRO A 37 -0.36 -5.48 -11.41
N MET A 38 -0.12 -6.54 -10.63
CA MET A 38 0.31 -6.47 -9.23
C MET A 38 1.67 -5.79 -9.08
N MET A 39 2.63 -6.17 -9.92
CA MET A 39 3.97 -5.60 -9.89
C MET A 39 3.94 -4.14 -10.35
N VAL A 40 3.19 -3.84 -11.39
CA VAL A 40 3.07 -2.47 -11.92
C VAL A 40 2.40 -1.56 -10.90
N ALA A 41 1.33 -2.00 -10.23
CA ALA A 41 0.67 -1.21 -9.20
C ALA A 41 1.57 -0.95 -7.98
N LEU A 42 2.41 -1.92 -7.55
CA LEU A 42 3.39 -1.71 -6.47
C LEU A 42 4.44 -0.67 -6.86
N LEU A 43 4.98 -0.73 -8.08
CA LEU A 43 5.96 0.24 -8.56
C LEU A 43 5.33 1.63 -8.76
N ALA A 44 4.13 1.68 -9.33
CA ALA A 44 3.36 2.91 -9.47
C ALA A 44 3.06 3.56 -8.12
N ALA A 45 2.80 2.75 -7.08
CA ALA A 45 2.60 3.24 -5.73
C ALA A 45 3.84 3.94 -5.16
N VAL A 46 5.05 3.51 -5.50
CA VAL A 46 6.29 4.20 -5.10
C VAL A 46 6.36 5.58 -5.75
N ILE A 47 6.07 5.67 -7.06
CA ILE A 47 6.11 6.94 -7.81
C ILE A 47 5.03 7.90 -7.30
N ALA A 48 3.83 7.39 -7.03
CA ALA A 48 2.70 8.18 -6.54
C ALA A 48 2.66 8.34 -5.01
N SER A 49 3.64 7.77 -4.28
CA SER A 49 3.71 7.88 -2.82
C SER A 49 3.80 9.31 -2.27
N PRO A 50 4.43 10.31 -2.92
CA PRO A 50 4.42 11.69 -2.43
C PRO A 50 3.00 12.29 -2.41
N LEU A 51 2.13 11.87 -3.34
CA LEU A 51 0.72 12.29 -3.37
C LEU A 51 -0.04 11.71 -2.18
N LEU A 52 0.19 10.43 -1.87
CA LEU A 52 -0.37 9.80 -0.67
C LEU A 52 0.14 10.50 0.62
N GLY A 53 1.43 10.83 0.68
CA GLY A 53 2.03 11.56 1.80
C GLY A 53 1.41 12.95 2.00
N THR A 54 1.08 13.64 0.92
CA THR A 54 0.42 14.96 0.95
C THR A 54 -1.01 14.85 1.47
N LEU A 55 -1.78 13.89 0.95
CA LEU A 55 -3.17 13.66 1.35
C LEU A 55 -3.31 13.25 2.82
N THR A 56 -2.35 12.48 3.30
CA THR A 56 -2.32 11.96 4.67
C THR A 56 -1.54 12.84 5.64
N ARG A 57 -1.03 14.00 5.19
CA ARG A 57 -0.22 14.93 6.01
C ARG A 57 0.92 14.23 6.76
N SER A 58 1.63 13.34 6.05
CA SER A 58 2.65 12.47 6.64
C SER A 58 3.97 13.19 7.00
N GLY A 59 4.09 14.49 6.71
CA GLY A 59 5.30 15.28 6.94
C GLY A 59 6.21 15.32 5.72
N ASP A 60 7.50 15.01 5.88
CA ASP A 60 8.47 15.01 4.79
C ASP A 60 8.11 13.95 3.71
N LEU A 61 7.81 14.43 2.51
CA LEU A 61 7.35 13.58 1.41
C LEU A 61 8.45 12.67 0.85
N LYS A 62 9.71 13.06 0.94
CA LYS A 62 10.84 12.25 0.46
C LYS A 62 11.08 11.08 1.41
N GLU A 63 11.12 11.35 2.72
CA GLU A 63 11.23 10.28 3.73
C GLU A 63 10.03 9.33 3.67
N HIS A 64 8.83 9.88 3.47
CA HIS A 64 7.63 9.09 3.25
C HIS A 64 7.76 8.17 2.04
N ALA A 65 8.18 8.71 0.89
CA ALA A 65 8.36 7.95 -0.33
C ALA A 65 9.42 6.84 -0.20
N ILE A 66 10.53 7.12 0.49
CA ILE A 66 11.55 6.11 0.81
C ILE A 66 10.95 4.99 1.68
N GLY A 67 10.13 5.35 2.67
CA GLY A 67 9.43 4.38 3.51
C GLY A 67 8.42 3.53 2.73
N VAL A 68 7.74 4.08 1.71
CA VAL A 68 6.89 3.26 0.82
C VAL A 68 7.75 2.36 -0.07
N ALA A 69 8.83 2.90 -0.64
CA ALA A 69 9.74 2.18 -1.54
C ALA A 69 10.37 0.96 -0.88
N ILE A 70 10.80 1.06 0.38
CA ILE A 70 11.44 -0.05 1.11
C ILE A 70 10.50 -1.24 1.33
N VAL A 71 9.18 -1.04 1.19
CA VAL A 71 8.19 -2.12 1.25
C VAL A 71 7.77 -2.55 -0.15
N CYS A 72 7.31 -1.62 -0.99
CA CYS A 72 6.74 -1.95 -2.29
C CYS A 72 7.77 -2.55 -3.27
N ILE A 73 9.05 -2.12 -3.23
CA ILE A 73 10.09 -2.67 -4.11
C ILE A 73 10.39 -4.13 -3.75
N PRO A 74 10.71 -4.51 -2.50
CA PRO A 74 10.87 -5.92 -2.13
C PRO A 74 9.62 -6.75 -2.43
N MET A 75 8.42 -6.22 -2.15
CA MET A 75 7.17 -6.93 -2.47
C MET A 75 7.03 -7.17 -3.98
N THR A 76 7.49 -6.25 -4.83
CA THR A 76 7.50 -6.44 -6.29
C THR A 76 8.38 -7.63 -6.69
N PHE A 77 9.57 -7.77 -6.09
CA PHE A 77 10.44 -8.93 -6.34
C PHE A 77 9.80 -10.24 -5.86
N VAL A 78 9.16 -10.20 -4.70
CA VAL A 78 8.43 -11.36 -4.15
C VAL A 78 7.31 -11.80 -5.09
N TRP A 79 6.59 -10.85 -5.70
CA TRP A 79 5.60 -11.13 -6.75
C TRP A 79 6.23 -11.64 -8.05
N ALA A 80 7.44 -11.19 -8.41
CA ALA A 80 8.15 -11.67 -9.59
C ALA A 80 8.57 -13.15 -9.50
N ILE A 81 8.84 -13.65 -8.29
CA ILE A 81 9.19 -15.06 -8.05
C ILE A 81 7.96 -15.97 -8.26
N GLY A 82 6.76 -15.44 -8.02
CA GLY A 82 5.50 -16.12 -8.28
C GLY A 82 4.44 -15.81 -7.23
N ALA A 83 3.17 -15.97 -7.61
CA ALA A 83 2.04 -15.79 -6.71
C ALA A 83 1.99 -16.93 -5.68
N ASN A 84 2.12 -16.59 -4.40
CA ASN A 84 1.95 -17.54 -3.30
C ASN A 84 1.17 -16.90 -2.15
N TYR A 85 0.64 -17.73 -1.25
CA TYR A 85 -0.13 -17.29 -0.10
C TYR A 85 0.62 -16.28 0.79
N PHE A 86 1.93 -16.44 0.95
CA PHE A 86 2.75 -15.58 1.82
C PHE A 86 2.94 -14.17 1.25
N ASN A 87 2.88 -13.99 -0.07
CA ASN A 87 2.90 -12.66 -0.71
C ASN A 87 1.73 -11.77 -0.26
N ILE A 88 0.67 -12.39 0.26
CA ILE A 88 -0.55 -11.73 0.71
C ILE A 88 -0.61 -11.72 2.23
N ALA A 89 -0.42 -12.90 2.83
CA ALA A 89 -0.56 -13.06 4.28
C ALA A 89 0.48 -12.25 5.06
N MET A 90 1.74 -12.22 4.62
CA MET A 90 2.79 -11.47 5.33
C MET A 90 2.52 -9.96 5.36
N PRO A 91 2.34 -9.25 4.23
CA PRO A 91 2.07 -7.82 4.27
C PRO A 91 0.76 -7.51 5.00
N PHE A 92 -0.26 -8.34 4.86
CA PHE A 92 -1.53 -8.17 5.56
C PHE A 92 -1.39 -8.27 7.09
N LEU A 93 -0.68 -9.29 7.59
CA LEU A 93 -0.46 -9.46 9.04
C LEU A 93 0.39 -8.33 9.62
N VAL A 94 1.45 -7.93 8.93
CA VAL A 94 2.30 -6.79 9.36
C VAL A 94 1.48 -5.51 9.37
N TRP A 95 0.67 -5.28 8.35
CA TRP A 95 -0.18 -4.11 8.26
C TRP A 95 -1.23 -4.05 9.38
N ILE A 96 -1.91 -5.16 9.68
CA ILE A 96 -2.87 -5.23 10.80
C ILE A 96 -2.18 -4.89 12.13
N TRP A 97 -1.00 -5.46 12.37
CA TRP A 97 -0.23 -5.17 13.58
C TRP A 97 0.14 -3.67 13.67
N GLN A 98 0.54 -3.06 12.56
CA GLN A 98 0.80 -1.62 12.47
C GLN A 98 -0.48 -0.82 12.71
N CYS A 99 -1.62 -1.20 12.13
CA CYS A 99 -2.90 -0.55 12.39
C CYS A 99 -3.30 -0.58 13.86
N ALA A 100 -3.03 -1.68 14.57
CA ALA A 100 -3.32 -1.80 16.00
C ALA A 100 -2.34 -1.02 16.89
N SER A 101 -1.08 -0.91 16.48
CA SER A 101 0.00 -0.39 17.32
C SER A 101 0.32 1.08 17.03
N TRP A 102 0.33 1.46 15.77
CA TRP A 102 0.82 2.75 15.27
C TRP A 102 -0.29 3.78 15.13
N SER A 103 -1.56 3.37 15.14
CA SER A 103 -2.69 4.31 15.14
C SER A 103 -2.83 5.10 16.47
N LYS A 104 -2.05 4.77 17.48
CA LYS A 104 -2.18 5.31 18.84
C LYS A 104 -1.35 6.59 19.05
N LYS A 105 -0.41 6.88 18.17
CA LYS A 105 0.50 8.03 18.30
C LYS A 105 1.00 8.51 16.95
N GLU A 106 1.50 9.73 16.92
CA GLU A 106 2.15 10.26 15.73
C GLU A 106 3.52 9.61 15.49
N HIS A 107 3.88 9.49 14.22
CA HIS A 107 5.07 8.80 13.77
C HIS A 107 5.91 9.68 12.83
N PRO A 108 7.23 9.46 12.73
CA PRO A 108 8.04 10.12 11.73
C PRO A 108 7.57 9.73 10.31
N PRO A 109 7.79 10.60 9.31
CA PRO A 109 7.32 10.40 7.93
C PRO A 109 7.74 9.06 7.32
N PHE A 110 8.99 8.64 7.59
CA PHE A 110 9.51 7.34 7.16
C PHE A 110 8.67 6.15 7.68
N ARG A 111 8.25 6.19 8.96
CA ARG A 111 7.38 5.14 9.52
C ARG A 111 6.01 5.18 8.88
N TYR A 112 5.42 6.36 8.66
CA TYR A 112 4.17 6.44 7.88
C TYR A 112 4.33 5.84 6.48
N GLY A 113 5.48 6.05 5.83
CA GLY A 113 5.81 5.42 4.55
C GLY A 113 5.77 3.90 4.61
N ILE A 114 6.44 3.30 5.59
CA ILE A 114 6.44 1.84 5.78
C ILE A 114 5.02 1.32 6.02
N TRP A 115 4.26 2.01 6.88
CA TRP A 115 2.88 1.61 7.21
C TRP A 115 1.97 1.65 5.98
N HIS A 116 2.06 2.73 5.19
CA HIS A 116 1.33 2.83 3.94
C HIS A 116 1.79 1.80 2.91
N GLY A 117 3.09 1.54 2.80
CA GLY A 117 3.64 0.52 1.89
C GLY A 117 3.08 -0.88 2.18
N PHE A 118 2.96 -1.26 3.46
CA PHE A 118 2.33 -2.52 3.84
C PHE A 118 0.82 -2.51 3.60
N GLY A 119 0.13 -1.39 3.83
CA GLY A 119 -1.28 -1.24 3.47
C GLY A 119 -1.52 -1.41 1.98
N ILE A 120 -0.63 -0.85 1.16
CA ILE A 120 -0.68 -1.00 -0.30
C ILE A 120 -0.47 -2.44 -0.71
N ALA A 121 0.59 -3.07 -0.20
CA ALA A 121 0.89 -4.48 -0.49
C ALA A 121 -0.19 -5.44 0.01
N ALA A 122 -0.90 -5.11 1.09
CA ALA A 122 -2.00 -5.91 1.62
C ALA A 122 -3.29 -5.74 0.78
N CYS A 123 -3.60 -4.52 0.35
CA CYS A 123 -4.86 -4.20 -0.33
C CYS A 123 -4.84 -4.42 -1.86
N ILE A 124 -3.67 -4.70 -2.44
CA ILE A 124 -3.52 -4.89 -3.88
C ILE A 124 -4.29 -6.12 -4.39
N VAL A 125 -4.29 -7.24 -3.65
CA VAL A 125 -5.05 -8.44 -4.02
C VAL A 125 -6.55 -8.27 -3.86
N PRO A 126 -7.09 -7.86 -2.70
CA PRO A 126 -8.52 -7.64 -2.59
C PRO A 126 -9.02 -6.57 -3.57
N GLY A 127 -8.19 -5.58 -3.93
CA GLY A 127 -8.49 -4.63 -5.02
C GLY A 127 -8.60 -5.31 -6.38
N ALA A 128 -7.64 -6.17 -6.75
CA ALA A 128 -7.70 -6.94 -7.99
C ALA A 128 -8.92 -7.88 -8.03
N MET A 129 -9.22 -8.56 -6.93
CA MET A 129 -10.39 -9.44 -6.81
C MET A 129 -11.71 -8.68 -6.96
N LEU A 130 -11.79 -7.48 -6.37
CA LEU A 130 -12.96 -6.61 -6.51
C LEU A 130 -13.18 -6.24 -7.97
N VAL A 131 -12.13 -5.81 -8.68
CA VAL A 131 -12.21 -5.43 -10.10
C VAL A 131 -12.60 -6.63 -10.96
N ALA A 132 -11.98 -7.78 -10.73
CA ALA A 132 -12.31 -9.01 -11.44
C ALA A 132 -13.76 -9.47 -11.21
N SER A 133 -14.36 -9.16 -10.05
CA SER A 133 -15.76 -9.48 -9.75
C SER A 133 -16.76 -8.51 -10.37
N LEU A 134 -16.30 -7.33 -10.83
CA LEU A 134 -17.13 -6.28 -11.44
C LEU A 134 -17.09 -6.30 -12.97
N LEU A 135 -16.18 -7.09 -13.57
CA LEU A 135 -16.05 -7.30 -15.02
C LEU A 135 -16.75 -8.60 -15.43
#